data_AF-A0A9P6PX15-F1
#
_entry.id   AF-A0A9P6PX15-F1
#
_cell.length_a   1.000
_cell.length_b   1.000
_cell.length_c   1.000
_cell.angle_alpha   90.00
_cell.angle_beta   90.00
_cell.angle_gamma   90.00
#
_symmetry.space_group_name_H-M   'P 1'
#
loop_
_entity.id
_entity.type
_entity.pdbx_description
1 polymer ?
#
loop_
_entity_poly.entity_id
_entity_poly.type
_entity_poly.pdbx_seq_one_letter_code
_entity_poly.pdbx_strand_id
1 'polypeptide(L)'
;MLLQQVCPGKTSASYQSIHLASYDGQRYILYGATDTAVICDASFRPIQILFLQHDSHEEENQMVSALAMSEFDGKIAVTTRRHVLIYGPETGKTNKQQHDQWQPCWMQQKASEHVNILFTMAKDGVCRIWSPLLLSQPRIMSICAIIDPNQWLVSQQQSASQYPIHALDGMEFLMAVEYAESHAFDRDSDVQGIRLRKLQELAQDTSDLFFQIQGDGSMIIWGVQALRQKS
;
A
#
# COMPACT_ATOMS: atom_id res chain seq x y z
N MET A 1 2.14 11.28 -31.42
CA MET A 1 0.69 11.48 -31.26
C MET A 1 0.44 11.60 -29.77
N LEU A 2 -0.01 12.78 -29.29
CA LEU A 2 -0.26 13.01 -27.87
C LEU A 2 -1.71 12.60 -27.58
N LEU A 3 -1.91 11.58 -26.73
CA LEU A 3 -3.25 11.21 -26.28
C LEU A 3 -3.55 12.07 -25.03
N GLN A 4 -4.44 13.05 -25.17
CA GLN A 4 -4.88 13.90 -24.06
C GLN A 4 -6.32 13.55 -23.71
N GLN A 5 -6.57 13.14 -22.47
CA GLN A 5 -7.91 12.91 -21.94
C GLN A 5 -8.05 13.68 -20.62
N VAL A 6 -9.13 14.44 -20.48
CA VAL A 6 -9.43 15.21 -19.28
C VAL A 6 -10.39 14.40 -18.41
N CYS A 7 -9.96 14.05 -17.20
CA CYS A 7 -10.80 13.37 -16.22
C CYS A 7 -11.72 14.36 -15.50
N PRO A 8 -12.90 13.92 -15.04
CA PRO A 8 -13.82 14.78 -14.31
C PRO A 8 -13.27 15.21 -12.93
N GLY A 9 -13.66 16.42 -12.50
CA GLY A 9 -13.31 16.96 -11.18
C GLY A 9 -11.99 17.76 -11.14
N LYS A 10 -11.78 18.48 -10.04
CA LYS A 10 -10.48 19.09 -9.73
C LYS A 10 -9.71 18.11 -8.87
N THR A 11 -8.68 17.50 -9.43
CA THR A 11 -7.81 16.59 -8.68
C THR A 11 -7.16 17.33 -7.52
N SER A 12 -6.96 16.62 -6.41
CA SER A 12 -6.16 17.13 -5.30
C SER A 12 -4.74 17.41 -5.81
N ALA A 13 -4.13 18.51 -5.38
CA ALA A 13 -2.79 18.90 -5.82
C ALA A 13 -1.68 17.97 -5.27
N SER A 14 -2.03 17.00 -4.42
CA SER A 14 -1.10 16.02 -3.87
C SER A 14 -0.78 14.93 -4.89
N TYR A 15 0.49 14.71 -5.21
CA TYR A 15 0.93 13.61 -6.07
C TYR A 15 0.50 12.22 -5.56
N GLN A 16 0.32 12.07 -4.25
CA GLN A 16 -0.11 10.81 -3.63
C GLN A 16 -1.62 10.57 -3.78
N SER A 17 -2.37 11.53 -4.33
CA SER A 17 -3.80 11.41 -4.57
C SER A 17 -4.13 10.69 -5.88
N ILE A 18 -3.17 10.02 -6.52
CA ILE A 18 -3.41 9.17 -7.70
C ILE A 18 -2.73 7.83 -7.47
N HIS A 19 -3.42 6.74 -7.80
CA HIS A 19 -2.88 5.39 -7.71
C HIS A 19 -3.34 4.53 -8.89
N LEU A 20 -2.47 3.62 -9.32
CA LEU A 20 -2.70 2.67 -10.40
C LEU A 20 -2.52 1.28 -9.83
N ALA A 21 -3.50 0.41 -10.03
CA ALA A 21 -3.45 -0.94 -9.49
C ALA A 21 -4.31 -1.91 -10.33
N SER A 22 -3.95 -3.18 -10.30
CA SER A 22 -4.64 -4.29 -10.95
C SER A 22 -5.34 -5.16 -9.91
N TYR A 23 -6.64 -5.42 -10.08
CA TYR A 23 -7.43 -6.30 -9.21
C TYR A 23 -8.39 -7.14 -10.05
N ASP A 24 -8.52 -8.43 -9.72
CA ASP A 24 -9.34 -9.41 -10.48
C ASP A 24 -9.13 -9.36 -12.01
N GLY A 25 -7.86 -9.23 -12.42
CA GLY A 25 -7.48 -9.14 -13.84
C GLY A 25 -7.87 -7.85 -14.56
N GLN A 26 -8.40 -6.85 -13.85
CA GLN A 26 -8.75 -5.54 -14.37
C GLN A 26 -7.83 -4.46 -13.81
N ARG A 27 -7.46 -3.47 -14.65
CA ARG A 27 -6.70 -2.30 -14.20
C ARG A 27 -7.63 -1.19 -13.80
N TYR A 28 -7.30 -0.58 -12.67
CA TYR A 28 -8.02 0.55 -12.09
C TYR A 28 -7.11 1.76 -11.97
N ILE A 29 -7.71 2.93 -12.16
CA ILE A 29 -7.07 4.23 -11.94
C ILE A 29 -7.86 4.92 -10.84
N LEU A 30 -7.21 5.19 -9.72
CA LEU A 30 -7.80 5.86 -8.57
C LEU A 30 -7.26 7.28 -8.50
N TYR A 31 -8.12 8.26 -8.26
CA TYR A 31 -7.65 9.61 -7.93
C TYR A 31 -8.55 10.36 -6.95
N GLY A 32 -7.96 11.25 -6.18
CA GLY A 32 -8.63 12.10 -5.22
C GLY A 32 -9.09 13.39 -5.89
N ALA A 33 -10.37 13.72 -5.74
CA ALA A 33 -10.95 14.99 -6.15
C ALA A 33 -11.59 15.64 -4.92
N THR A 34 -10.92 16.66 -4.37
CA THR A 34 -11.29 17.31 -3.09
C THR A 34 -11.55 16.30 -1.98
N ASP A 35 -12.80 16.08 -1.63
CA ASP A 35 -13.39 15.25 -0.57
C ASP A 35 -13.93 13.92 -1.09
N THR A 36 -13.57 13.54 -2.32
CA THR A 36 -14.02 12.31 -2.97
C THR A 36 -12.85 11.53 -3.55
N ALA A 37 -13.00 10.22 -3.62
CA ALA A 37 -12.10 9.34 -4.37
C ALA A 37 -12.84 8.79 -5.59
N VAL A 38 -12.28 8.98 -6.77
CA VAL A 38 -12.85 8.50 -8.04
C VAL A 38 -12.10 7.25 -8.47
N ILE A 39 -12.87 6.22 -8.84
CA ILE A 39 -12.37 4.95 -9.36
C ILE A 39 -12.73 4.89 -10.84
N CYS A 40 -11.72 4.72 -11.69
CA CYS A 40 -11.87 4.59 -13.13
C CYS A 40 -11.37 3.24 -13.63
N ASP A 41 -11.90 2.83 -14.79
CA ASP A 41 -11.34 1.73 -15.57
C ASP A 41 -10.04 2.15 -16.30
N ALA A 42 -9.41 1.20 -16.99
CA ALA A 42 -8.23 1.44 -17.83
C ALA A 42 -8.46 2.43 -18.99
N SER A 43 -9.72 2.75 -19.32
CA SER A 43 -10.11 3.72 -20.36
C SER A 43 -10.47 5.10 -19.75
N PHE A 44 -10.11 5.34 -18.48
CA PHE A 44 -10.43 6.55 -17.72
C PHE A 44 -11.94 6.84 -17.61
N ARG A 45 -12.79 5.81 -17.73
CA ARG A 45 -14.23 5.96 -17.48
C ARG A 45 -14.48 5.80 -15.99
N PRO A 46 -15.15 6.76 -15.33
CA PRO A 46 -15.48 6.63 -13.91
C PRO A 46 -16.46 5.47 -13.71
N ILE A 47 -16.03 4.49 -12.93
CA ILE A 47 -16.83 3.34 -12.49
C ILE A 47 -17.61 3.73 -11.24
N GLN A 48 -16.95 4.43 -10.30
CA GLN A 48 -17.53 4.80 -9.02
C GLN A 48 -16.89 6.06 -8.45
N ILE A 49 -17.67 6.82 -7.69
CA ILE A 49 -17.19 7.96 -6.88
C ILE A 49 -17.51 7.65 -5.42
N LEU A 50 -16.48 7.63 -4.58
CA LEU A 50 -16.56 7.46 -3.14
C LEU A 50 -16.62 8.84 -2.49
N PHE A 51 -17.77 9.16 -1.88
CA PHE A 51 -17.90 10.33 -1.03
C PHE A 51 -17.39 9.99 0.36
N LEU A 52 -16.38 10.73 0.84
CA LEU A 52 -15.81 10.50 2.16
C LEU A 52 -16.78 11.01 3.23
N GLN A 53 -17.71 10.17 3.65
CA GLN A 53 -18.62 10.46 4.75
C GLN A 53 -18.06 9.88 6.05
N HIS A 54 -17.87 10.74 7.04
CA HIS A 54 -17.58 10.35 8.41
C HIS A 54 -18.61 11.01 9.34
N ASP A 55 -19.17 10.25 10.28
CA ASP A 55 -20.23 10.67 11.24
C ASP A 55 -19.76 11.72 12.28
N SER A 56 -18.59 12.35 12.09
CA SER A 56 -18.07 13.33 13.03
C SER A 56 -18.64 14.72 12.75
N HIS A 57 -19.19 15.36 13.77
CA HIS A 57 -19.60 16.78 13.83
C HIS A 57 -18.46 17.80 13.55
N GLU A 58 -17.30 17.38 13.05
CA GLU A 58 -16.21 18.27 12.68
C GLU A 58 -16.33 18.67 11.21
N GLU A 59 -16.83 19.89 10.97
CA GLU A 59 -16.93 20.55 9.64
C GLU A 59 -15.55 20.94 9.04
N GLU A 60 -14.50 20.16 9.28
CA GLU A 60 -13.21 20.42 8.64
C GLU A 60 -13.18 19.77 7.25
N ASN A 61 -12.83 20.57 6.24
CA ASN A 61 -12.79 20.18 4.83
C ASN A 61 -11.81 19.01 4.61
N GLN A 62 -12.31 17.77 4.63
CA GLN A 62 -11.50 16.56 4.60
C GLN A 62 -11.05 16.25 3.16
N MET A 63 -10.03 16.97 2.71
CA MET A 63 -9.44 16.68 1.40
C MET A 63 -8.68 15.35 1.41
N VAL A 64 -8.84 14.58 0.34
CA VAL A 64 -8.02 13.40 0.04
C VAL A 64 -6.56 13.83 -0.10
N SER A 65 -5.72 13.33 0.79
CA SER A 65 -4.27 13.55 0.76
C SER A 65 -3.54 12.45 0.01
N ALA A 66 -3.99 11.20 0.14
CA ALA A 66 -3.42 10.05 -0.55
C ALA A 66 -4.42 8.90 -0.72
N LEU A 67 -4.17 8.06 -1.73
CA LEU A 67 -4.95 6.87 -2.07
C LEU A 67 -4.02 5.70 -2.36
N ALA A 68 -4.44 4.49 -1.96
CA ALA A 68 -3.78 3.25 -2.35
C ALA A 68 -4.82 2.13 -2.52
N MET A 69 -4.60 1.22 -3.46
CA MET A 69 -5.41 0.02 -3.62
C MET A 69 -4.52 -1.22 -3.44
N SER A 70 -5.02 -2.17 -2.68
CA SER A 70 -4.42 -3.50 -2.57
C SER A 70 -4.80 -4.31 -3.81
N GLU A 71 -3.80 -4.72 -4.59
CA GLU A 71 -3.99 -5.60 -5.75
C GLU A 71 -4.42 -7.02 -5.34
N PHE A 72 -4.18 -7.40 -4.08
CA PHE A 72 -4.48 -8.72 -3.55
C PHE A 72 -5.97 -8.92 -3.23
N ASP A 73 -6.56 -7.98 -2.49
CA ASP A 73 -7.95 -8.09 -2.00
C ASP A 73 -8.87 -6.96 -2.47
N GLY A 74 -8.34 -6.06 -3.30
CA GLY A 74 -9.09 -4.96 -3.90
C GLY A 74 -9.44 -3.86 -2.91
N LYS A 75 -8.98 -3.92 -1.65
CA LYS A 75 -9.29 -2.88 -0.67
C LYS A 75 -8.62 -1.56 -1.06
N ILE A 76 -9.32 -0.46 -0.84
CA ILE A 76 -8.85 0.89 -1.09
C ILE A 76 -8.67 1.60 0.24
N ALA A 77 -7.47 2.08 0.50
CA ALA A 77 -7.17 3.00 1.60
C ALA A 77 -7.22 4.44 1.09
N VAL A 78 -8.07 5.25 1.71
CA VAL A 78 -8.17 6.68 1.47
C VAL A 78 -7.72 7.42 2.70
N THR A 79 -6.68 8.25 2.57
CA THR A 79 -6.23 9.10 3.65
C THR A 79 -6.78 10.51 3.49
N THR A 80 -7.29 11.05 4.59
CA THR A 80 -7.52 12.47 4.79
C THR A 80 -6.46 12.98 5.75
N ARG A 81 -6.50 14.29 6.08
CA ARG A 81 -5.53 14.90 7.00
C ARG A 81 -5.45 14.20 8.37
N ARG A 82 -6.54 13.61 8.85
CA ARG A 82 -6.64 13.03 10.21
C ARG A 82 -7.06 11.57 10.24
N HIS A 83 -7.62 11.06 9.15
CA HIS A 83 -8.25 9.74 9.14
C HIS A 83 -7.76 8.90 7.97
N VAL A 84 -7.78 7.59 8.16
CA VAL A 84 -7.65 6.63 7.08
C VAL A 84 -8.94 5.82 7.01
N LEU A 85 -9.57 5.84 5.85
CA LEU A 85 -10.81 5.15 5.55
C LEU A 85 -10.49 3.96 4.63
N ILE A 86 -10.96 2.78 5.01
CA ILE A 86 -10.77 1.56 4.21
C ILE A 86 -12.11 1.17 3.56
N TYR A 87 -12.08 1.03 2.23
CA TYR A 87 -13.18 0.55 1.41
C TYR A 87 -12.83 -0.82 0.86
N GLY A 88 -13.79 -1.72 0.76
CA GLY A 88 -13.61 -3.05 0.19
C GLY A 88 -14.58 -3.29 -0.97
N PRO A 89 -14.21 -4.15 -1.94
CA PRO A 89 -15.14 -4.56 -2.98
C PRO A 89 -16.28 -5.40 -2.37
N GLU A 90 -17.50 -5.20 -2.85
CA GLU A 90 -18.67 -5.99 -2.46
C GLU A 90 -18.56 -7.42 -3.02
N THR A 91 -18.01 -8.34 -2.22
CA THR A 91 -17.87 -9.74 -2.60
C THR A 91 -19.22 -10.47 -2.50
N GLY A 92 -19.90 -10.68 -3.63
CA GLY A 92 -21.17 -11.43 -3.62
C GLY A 92 -22.04 -11.39 -4.87
N LYS A 93 -21.69 -10.65 -5.93
CA LYS A 93 -22.51 -10.62 -7.16
C LYS A 93 -22.15 -11.78 -8.08
N THR A 94 -23.08 -12.73 -8.21
CA THR A 94 -23.01 -13.90 -9.12
C THR A 94 -23.03 -13.56 -10.62
N ASN A 95 -23.11 -12.28 -10.98
CA ASN A 95 -23.20 -11.84 -12.37
C ASN A 95 -21.87 -11.21 -12.82
N LYS A 96 -21.12 -11.95 -13.64
CA LYS A 96 -19.83 -11.58 -14.28
C LYS A 96 -19.87 -10.34 -15.19
N GLN A 97 -20.90 -9.49 -15.12
CA GLN A 97 -21.12 -8.35 -16.00
C GLN A 97 -21.31 -7.01 -15.26
N GLN A 98 -21.21 -6.99 -13.92
CA GLN A 98 -21.17 -5.73 -13.16
C GLN A 98 -19.79 -5.56 -12.54
N HIS A 99 -19.22 -4.36 -12.66
CA HIS A 99 -18.01 -3.99 -11.93
C HIS A 99 -18.28 -4.11 -10.42
N ASP A 100 -17.25 -4.52 -9.67
CA ASP A 100 -17.30 -4.51 -8.22
C ASP A 100 -17.64 -3.11 -7.71
N GLN A 101 -18.50 -3.03 -6.70
CA GLN A 101 -18.80 -1.78 -6.03
C GLN A 101 -18.05 -1.74 -4.72
N TRP A 102 -17.25 -0.70 -4.52
CA TRP A 102 -16.53 -0.46 -3.29
C TRP A 102 -17.45 0.17 -2.26
N GLN A 103 -17.55 -0.48 -1.11
CA GLN A 103 -18.29 0.05 0.04
C GLN A 103 -17.34 0.19 1.22
N PRO A 104 -17.62 1.10 2.16
CA PRO A 104 -16.82 1.18 3.37
C PRO A 104 -16.78 -0.20 4.05
N CYS A 105 -15.58 -0.68 4.42
CA CYS A 105 -15.43 -2.01 5.02
C CYS A 105 -16.30 -2.21 6.26
N TRP A 106 -16.72 -1.12 6.88
CA TRP A 106 -17.58 -1.13 8.04
C TRP A 106 -19.06 -1.41 7.77
N MET A 107 -19.53 -1.30 6.52
CA MET A 107 -20.87 -1.74 6.10
C MET A 107 -20.90 -3.22 5.68
N GLN A 108 -19.73 -3.83 5.44
CA GLN A 108 -19.66 -5.22 5.02
C GLN A 108 -19.95 -6.16 6.21
N GLN A 109 -21.01 -6.96 6.12
CA GLN A 109 -21.43 -7.90 7.18
C GLN A 109 -20.43 -9.04 7.43
N LYS A 110 -19.47 -9.25 6.51
CA LYS A 110 -18.48 -10.32 6.60
C LYS A 110 -17.11 -9.68 6.89
N ALA A 111 -16.66 -9.76 8.14
CA ALA A 111 -15.28 -9.41 8.48
C ALA A 111 -14.35 -10.32 7.66
N SER A 112 -13.46 -9.75 6.83
CA SER A 112 -12.44 -10.55 6.17
C SER A 112 -11.55 -11.19 7.23
N GLU A 113 -11.22 -12.48 7.08
CA GLU A 113 -10.25 -13.18 7.96
C GLU A 113 -8.85 -12.57 7.90
N HIS A 114 -8.59 -11.70 6.91
CA HIS A 114 -7.32 -11.00 6.73
C HIS A 114 -7.16 -9.81 7.68
N VAL A 115 -6.00 -9.75 8.35
CA VAL A 115 -5.58 -8.60 9.15
C VAL A 115 -5.32 -7.42 8.22
N ASN A 116 -6.02 -6.30 8.45
CA ASN A 116 -5.75 -5.08 7.70
C ASN A 116 -4.48 -4.42 8.26
N ILE A 117 -3.36 -4.53 7.55
CA ILE A 117 -2.15 -3.76 7.84
C ILE A 117 -2.12 -2.59 6.86
N LEU A 118 -1.87 -1.40 7.38
CA LEU A 118 -1.72 -0.20 6.56
C LEU A 118 -0.32 0.36 6.76
N PHE A 119 0.35 0.68 5.66
CA PHE A 119 1.60 1.42 5.67
C PHE A 119 1.33 2.85 5.22
N THR A 120 1.84 3.83 5.97
CA THR A 120 1.82 5.23 5.55
C THR A 120 3.23 5.77 5.47
N MET A 121 3.62 6.18 4.27
CA MET A 121 4.86 6.95 4.04
C MET A 121 4.52 8.43 4.04
N ALA A 122 4.84 9.12 5.12
CA ALA A 122 4.54 10.53 5.27
C ALA A 122 5.67 11.41 4.70
N LYS A 123 5.33 12.67 4.41
CA LYS A 123 6.29 13.67 3.91
C LYS A 123 7.49 13.87 4.83
N ASP A 124 7.33 13.55 6.12
CA ASP A 124 8.39 13.61 7.13
C ASP A 124 9.47 12.52 6.98
N GLY A 125 9.37 11.67 5.94
CA GLY A 125 10.35 10.61 5.67
C GLY A 125 10.23 9.42 6.61
N VAL A 126 9.13 9.33 7.38
CA VAL A 126 8.88 8.26 8.34
C VAL A 126 7.79 7.33 7.81
N CYS A 127 8.07 6.03 7.79
CA CYS A 127 7.07 5.00 7.51
C CYS A 127 6.41 4.57 8.83
N ARG A 128 5.09 4.55 8.85
CA ARG A 128 4.30 4.09 10.00
C ARG A 128 3.50 2.87 9.59
N ILE A 129 3.53 1.86 10.44
CA ILE A 129 2.78 0.62 10.26
C ILE A 129 1.60 0.66 11.23
N TRP A 130 0.41 0.53 10.67
CA TRP A 130 -0.85 0.57 11.39
C TRP A 130 -1.51 -0.80 11.35
N SER A 131 -2.04 -1.24 12.48
CA SER A 131 -2.76 -2.49 12.60
C SER A 131 -3.95 -2.31 13.55
N PRO A 132 -5.08 -3.00 13.33
CA PRO A 132 -6.20 -2.96 14.25
C PRO A 132 -5.82 -3.60 15.59
N LEU A 133 -6.18 -2.91 16.69
CA LEU A 133 -5.98 -3.45 18.05
C LEU A 133 -6.85 -4.69 18.31
N LEU A 134 -8.03 -4.72 17.68
CA LEU A 134 -9.01 -5.79 17.80
C LEU A 134 -9.47 -6.18 16.40
N LEU A 135 -9.33 -7.47 16.04
CA LEU A 135 -9.78 -7.99 14.73
C LEU A 135 -11.29 -7.80 14.52
N SER A 136 -12.07 -7.75 15.61
CA SER A 136 -13.51 -7.48 15.59
C SER A 136 -13.85 -6.00 15.36
N GLN A 137 -12.87 -5.09 15.45
CA GLN A 137 -13.05 -3.65 15.25
C GLN A 137 -11.95 -3.11 14.31
N PRO A 138 -11.94 -3.53 13.03
CA PRO A 138 -10.90 -3.13 12.07
C PRO A 138 -10.89 -1.63 11.77
N ARG A 139 -11.90 -0.88 12.25
CA ARG A 139 -12.01 0.58 12.12
C ARG A 139 -11.00 1.33 12.99
N ILE A 140 -10.55 0.74 14.09
CA ILE A 140 -9.65 1.40 15.05
C ILE A 140 -8.26 0.82 14.86
N MET A 141 -7.45 1.51 14.07
CA MET A 141 -6.04 1.18 13.87
C MET A 141 -5.17 1.95 14.86
N SER A 142 -4.10 1.28 15.32
CA SER A 142 -3.03 1.89 16.10
C SER A 142 -1.70 1.71 15.38
N ILE A 143 -0.77 2.64 15.58
CA ILE A 143 0.61 2.46 15.12
C ILE A 143 1.24 1.31 15.91
N CYS A 144 1.65 0.25 15.23
CA CYS A 144 2.36 -0.87 15.84
C CYS A 144 3.88 -0.79 15.64
N ALA A 145 4.34 -0.10 14.59
CA ALA A 145 5.76 0.13 14.34
C ALA A 145 6.00 1.42 13.56
N ILE A 146 7.21 1.96 13.71
CA ILE A 146 7.69 3.16 13.01
C ILE A 146 9.08 2.86 12.45
N ILE A 147 9.28 3.12 11.17
CA ILE A 147 10.59 3.11 10.51
C ILE A 147 10.98 4.57 10.29
N ASP A 148 11.90 5.07 11.11
CA ASP A 148 12.51 6.39 10.99
C ASP A 148 13.97 6.22 10.55
N PRO A 149 14.31 6.48 9.29
CA PRO A 149 15.68 6.33 8.80
C PRO A 149 16.71 7.19 9.55
N ASN A 150 16.27 8.28 10.19
CA ASN A 150 17.16 9.22 10.88
C ASN A 150 17.49 8.80 12.32
N GLN A 151 16.74 7.87 12.91
CA GLN A 151 16.95 7.45 14.30
C GLN A 151 18.10 6.43 14.48
N TRP A 152 18.59 5.81 13.40
CA TRP A 152 19.42 4.61 13.50
C TRP A 152 20.86 4.78 12.99
N LEU A 153 21.20 5.93 12.41
CA LEU A 153 22.56 6.21 11.89
C LEU A 153 23.31 7.17 12.82
N VAL A 154 24.19 6.60 13.65
CA VAL A 154 25.09 7.33 14.56
C VAL A 154 26.12 8.20 13.83
N SER A 155 26.22 8.15 12.49
CA SER A 155 27.34 8.75 11.76
C SER A 155 27.02 9.51 10.47
N GLN A 156 25.77 9.84 10.14
CA GLN A 156 25.49 10.66 8.94
C GLN A 156 24.92 12.02 9.30
N GLN A 157 25.55 13.07 8.77
CA GLN A 157 25.02 14.43 8.72
C GLN A 157 23.59 14.34 8.21
N GLN A 158 22.64 14.79 9.03
CA GLN A 158 21.23 14.90 8.68
C GLN A 158 21.11 15.77 7.42
N SER A 159 21.11 15.14 6.25
CA SER A 159 20.84 15.85 5.02
C SER A 159 19.40 16.35 5.10
N ALA A 160 19.17 17.63 4.83
CA ALA A 160 17.84 18.24 4.88
C ALA A 160 16.84 17.60 3.89
N SER A 161 17.31 16.76 2.96
CA SER A 161 16.48 16.00 2.03
C SER A 161 16.01 14.68 2.66
N GLN A 162 14.72 14.59 2.94
CA GLN A 162 14.07 13.34 3.26
C GLN A 162 13.83 12.54 1.97
N TYR A 163 14.51 11.40 1.83
CA TYR A 163 14.29 10.49 0.70
C TYR A 163 13.05 9.63 0.98
N PRO A 164 12.22 9.34 -0.04
CA PRO A 164 11.04 8.52 0.15
C PRO A 164 11.44 7.10 0.57
N ILE A 165 10.63 6.52 1.47
CA ILE A 165 10.66 5.09 1.75
C ILE A 165 9.75 4.40 0.74
N HIS A 166 10.26 3.35 0.12
CA HIS A 166 9.52 2.48 -0.78
C HIS A 166 9.15 1.20 -0.06
N ALA A 167 7.98 0.65 -0.36
CA ALA A 167 7.58 -0.69 0.06
C ALA A 167 7.68 -1.64 -1.12
N LEU A 168 8.04 -2.88 -0.82
CA LEU A 168 8.04 -4.02 -1.72
C LEU A 168 7.23 -5.12 -1.05
N ASP A 169 6.17 -5.57 -1.73
CA ASP A 169 5.32 -6.65 -1.27
C ASP A 169 6.15 -7.93 -1.10
N GLY A 170 5.95 -8.66 0.00
CA GLY A 170 6.62 -9.94 0.22
C GLY A 170 6.33 -10.96 -0.86
N MET A 171 5.16 -10.91 -1.51
CA MET A 171 4.89 -11.80 -2.65
C MET A 171 5.77 -11.46 -3.86
N GLU A 172 5.93 -10.17 -4.19
CA GLU A 172 6.84 -9.75 -5.25
C GLU A 172 8.29 -10.13 -4.94
N PHE A 173 8.70 -9.96 -3.68
CA PHE A 173 10.01 -10.37 -3.23
C PHE A 173 10.22 -11.89 -3.34
N LEU A 174 9.26 -12.69 -2.89
CA LEU A 174 9.30 -14.14 -2.98
C LEU A 174 9.42 -14.60 -4.44
N MET A 175 8.57 -14.08 -5.32
CA MET A 175 8.62 -14.39 -6.75
C MET A 175 9.97 -14.02 -7.38
N ALA A 176 10.56 -12.89 -7.00
CA ALA A 176 11.86 -12.48 -7.49
C ALA A 176 12.98 -13.44 -7.04
N VAL A 177 12.91 -13.94 -5.80
CA VAL A 177 13.86 -14.92 -5.26
C VAL A 177 13.72 -16.28 -5.97
N GLU A 178 12.50 -16.76 -6.18
CA GLU A 178 12.23 -18.02 -6.92
C GLU A 178 12.67 -17.92 -8.39
N TYR A 179 12.46 -16.76 -9.02
CA TYR A 179 12.95 -16.50 -10.37
C TYR A 179 14.49 -16.52 -10.43
N ALA A 180 15.15 -15.86 -9.47
CA ALA A 180 16.61 -15.86 -9.39
C ALA A 180 17.18 -17.27 -9.17
N GLU A 181 16.50 -18.13 -8.41
CA GLU A 181 16.90 -19.52 -8.21
C GLU A 181 16.80 -20.35 -9.50
N SER A 182 15.67 -20.23 -10.20
CA SER A 182 15.45 -20.96 -11.45
C SER A 182 16.40 -20.54 -12.58
N HIS A 183 16.97 -19.33 -12.50
CA HIS A 183 17.83 -18.74 -13.53
C HIS A 183 19.28 -18.50 -13.05
N ALA A 184 19.67 -18.97 -11.87
CA ALA A 184 21.05 -18.88 -11.39
C ALA A 184 21.97 -19.69 -12.32
N PHE A 185 22.68 -18.98 -13.19
CA PHE A 185 23.42 -19.51 -14.34
C PHE A 185 24.69 -20.29 -13.97
N ASP A 186 25.12 -20.22 -12.70
CA ASP A 186 26.36 -20.84 -12.25
C ASP A 186 26.20 -21.45 -10.85
N ARG A 187 25.83 -22.74 -10.80
CA ARG A 187 25.64 -23.48 -9.54
C ARG A 187 26.95 -23.78 -8.80
N ASP A 188 28.10 -23.55 -9.43
CA ASP A 188 29.43 -23.85 -8.85
C ASP A 188 30.00 -22.69 -8.01
N SER A 189 29.35 -21.53 -8.01
CA SER A 189 29.70 -20.41 -7.15
C SER A 189 29.09 -20.60 -5.75
N ASP A 190 29.84 -21.27 -4.86
CA ASP A 190 29.46 -21.48 -3.45
C ASP A 190 28.93 -20.20 -2.78
N VAL A 191 29.53 -19.05 -3.09
CA VAL A 191 29.17 -17.76 -2.52
C VAL A 191 27.79 -17.28 -3.00
N GLN A 192 27.46 -17.46 -4.29
CA GLN A 192 26.15 -17.07 -4.81
C GLN A 192 25.05 -18.01 -4.30
N GLY A 193 25.32 -19.32 -4.23
CA GLY A 193 24.40 -20.30 -3.66
C GLY A 193 24.07 -20.02 -2.19
N ILE A 194 25.08 -19.67 -1.38
CA ILE A 194 24.87 -19.28 0.04
C ILE A 194 24.03 -18.01 0.14
N ARG A 195 24.29 -16.99 -0.70
CA ARG A 195 23.53 -15.73 -0.69
C ARG A 195 22.07 -15.94 -1.08
N LEU A 196 21.81 -16.75 -2.09
CA LEU A 196 20.47 -17.04 -2.56
C LEU A 196 19.66 -17.83 -1.51
N ARG A 197 20.28 -18.81 -0.84
CA ARG A 197 19.63 -19.55 0.26
C ARG A 197 19.24 -18.62 1.41
N LYS A 198 20.10 -17.67 1.77
CA LYS A 198 19.75 -16.64 2.78
C LYS A 198 18.58 -15.77 2.34
N LEU A 199 18.49 -15.41 1.06
CA LEU A 199 17.36 -14.65 0.53
C LEU A 199 16.07 -15.46 0.56
N GLN A 200 16.12 -16.77 0.29
CA GLN A 200 14.96 -17.66 0.44
C GLN A 200 14.48 -17.73 1.89
N GLU A 201 15.39 -17.94 2.84
CA GLU A 201 15.06 -17.94 4.28
C GLU A 201 14.40 -16.61 4.70
N LEU A 202 14.98 -15.48 4.25
CA LEU A 202 14.41 -14.16 4.50
C LEU A 202 13.04 -13.98 3.84
N ALA A 203 12.82 -14.44 2.62
CA ALA A 203 11.55 -14.32 1.91
C ALA A 203 10.43 -15.16 2.56
N GLN A 204 10.78 -16.28 3.20
CA GLN A 204 9.82 -17.11 3.91
C GLN A 204 9.37 -16.49 5.25
N ASP A 205 10.27 -15.74 5.90
CA ASP A 205 10.05 -15.16 7.22
C ASP A 205 9.58 -13.69 7.17
N THR A 206 9.83 -12.98 6.07
CA THR A 206 9.51 -11.55 5.92
C THR A 206 8.21 -11.39 5.13
N SER A 207 7.25 -10.63 5.65
CA SER A 207 5.99 -10.35 4.95
C SER A 207 6.10 -9.21 3.97
N ASP A 208 6.90 -8.18 4.28
CA ASP A 208 7.07 -6.99 3.46
C ASP A 208 8.47 -6.40 3.66
N LEU A 209 9.05 -5.85 2.59
CA LEU A 209 10.34 -5.15 2.64
C LEU A 209 10.13 -3.65 2.44
N PHE A 210 10.89 -2.85 3.16
CA PHE A 210 10.96 -1.40 2.97
C PHE A 210 12.37 -1.02 2.60
N PHE A 211 12.54 -0.05 1.71
CA PHE A 211 13.87 0.43 1.38
C PHE A 211 13.89 1.92 1.09
N GLN A 212 15.07 2.53 1.27
CA GLN A 212 15.33 3.93 0.98
C GLN A 212 16.67 4.03 0.25
N ILE A 213 16.71 4.85 -0.80
CA ILE A 213 17.93 5.21 -1.53
C ILE A 213 18.36 6.60 -1.06
N GLN A 214 19.58 6.68 -0.51
CA GLN A 214 20.19 7.91 -0.03
C GLN A 214 20.79 8.74 -1.17
N GLY A 215 21.16 9.99 -0.89
CA GLY A 215 21.72 10.92 -1.88
C GLY A 215 23.08 10.53 -2.44
N ASP A 216 23.83 9.70 -1.71
CA ASP A 216 25.10 9.11 -2.16
C ASP A 216 24.90 7.82 -2.97
N GLY A 217 23.65 7.38 -3.17
CA GLY A 217 23.28 6.13 -3.83
C GLY A 217 23.27 4.91 -2.92
N SER A 218 23.60 5.05 -1.63
CA SER A 218 23.50 3.96 -0.66
C SER A 218 22.05 3.54 -0.46
N MET A 219 21.81 2.23 -0.29
CA MET A 219 20.47 1.68 -0.04
C MET A 219 20.37 1.08 1.36
N ILE A 220 19.32 1.46 2.08
CA ILE A 220 18.96 0.87 3.37
C ILE A 220 17.70 0.05 3.18
N ILE A 221 17.69 -1.18 3.71
CA ILE A 221 16.55 -2.09 3.62
C ILE A 221 16.13 -2.51 5.03
N TRP A 222 14.83 -2.53 5.27
CA TRP A 222 14.18 -3.04 6.47
C TRP A 222 13.24 -4.19 6.07
N GLY A 223 13.20 -5.25 6.87
CA GLY A 223 12.21 -6.31 6.72
C GLY A 223 11.20 -6.28 7.86
N VAL A 224 9.92 -6.47 7.53
CA VAL A 224 8.85 -6.65 8.50
C VAL A 224 8.55 -8.14 8.63
N GLN A 225 8.76 -8.66 9.84
CA GLN A 225 8.44 -10.04 10.18
C GLN A 225 7.09 -10.09 10.89
N ALA A 226 6.18 -10.91 10.37
CA ALA A 226 4.94 -11.19 11.06
C ALA A 226 5.24 -12.01 12.33
N LEU A 227 4.84 -11.51 13.50
CA LEU A 227 4.88 -12.28 14.74
C LEU A 227 3.81 -13.37 14.67
N ARG A 228 4.15 -14.54 14.11
CA ARG A 228 3.29 -15.71 14.20
C ARG A 228 3.23 -16.13 15.67
N GLN A 229 2.04 -16.04 16.29
CA GLN A 229 1.82 -16.75 17.54
C GLN A 229 1.98 -18.24 17.25
N LYS A 230 3.00 -18.86 17.84
CA LYS A 230 3.09 -20.33 17.86
C LYS A 230 1.85 -20.82 18.59
N SER A 231 0.95 -21.49 17.85
CA SER A 231 -0.16 -22.26 18.42
C SER A 231 0.36 -23.48 19.15
#